data_AF-A0A925SCN1-F1
#
_entry.id   AF-A0A925SCN1-F1
#
_cell.length_a   1.000
_cell.length_b   1.000
_cell.length_c   1.000
_cell.angle_alpha   90.00
_cell.angle_beta   90.00
_cell.angle_gamma   90.00
#
_symmetry.space_group_name_H-M   'P 1'
#
loop_
_entity.id
_entity.type
_entity.pdbx_description
1 polymer ?
#
loop_
_entity_poly.entity_id
_entity_poly.type
_entity_poly.pdbx_seq_one_letter_code
_entity_poly.pdbx_strand_id
1 'polypeptide(L)'
;MLRLLQNSIDKRAGLLESNTNAVRLVDGSGDGLPGLILETYADRWLVSTTGDSLIPTVREWLRDQEISCYWKRLDQHQKESPSHLAGPEAS
;
A
#
# COMPACT_ATOMS: atom_id res chain seq x y z
N MET A 1 13.27 -2.79 -7.00
CA MET A 1 11.86 -2.53 -6.66
C MET A 1 11.56 -2.82 -5.19
N LEU A 2 11.57 -4.07 -4.71
CA LEU A 2 11.27 -4.38 -3.29
C LEU A 2 12.16 -3.62 -2.29
N ARG A 3 13.44 -3.42 -2.60
CA ARG A 3 14.32 -2.56 -1.80
C ARG A 3 13.82 -1.11 -1.69
N LEU A 4 13.29 -0.54 -2.78
CA LEU A 4 12.72 0.82 -2.74
C LEU A 4 11.46 0.82 -1.89
N LEU A 5 10.62 -0.21 -2.02
CA LEU A 5 9.40 -0.36 -1.23
C LEU A 5 9.71 -0.38 0.27
N GLN A 6 10.62 -1.25 0.69
CA GLN A 6 11.05 -1.33 2.09
C GLN A 6 11.67 -0.01 2.56
N ASN A 7 12.60 0.56 1.80
CA ASN A 7 13.25 1.83 2.16
C ASN A 7 12.23 2.96 2.34
N SER A 8 11.16 3.00 1.53
CA SER A 8 10.11 4.01 1.62
C SER A 8 9.25 3.87 2.87
N ILE A 9 8.98 2.63 3.28
CA ILE A 9 8.30 2.31 4.55
C ILE A 9 9.20 2.73 5.72
N ASP A 10 10.48 2.32 5.71
CA ASP A 10 11.43 2.59 6.79
C ASP A 10 11.63 4.10 7.01
N LYS A 11 11.69 4.89 5.92
CA LYS A 11 11.76 6.36 5.99
C LYS A 11 10.61 7.01 6.77
N ARG A 12 9.47 6.34 6.86
CA ARG A 12 8.23 6.86 7.45
C ARG A 12 7.82 6.14 8.72
N ALA A 13 8.56 5.12 9.15
CA ALA A 13 8.31 4.41 10.40
C ALA A 13 8.26 5.37 11.60
N GLY A 14 9.10 6.41 11.59
CA GLY A 14 9.11 7.45 12.62
C GLY A 14 7.92 8.41 12.62
N LEU A 15 7.04 8.35 11.61
CA LEU A 15 5.79 9.14 11.58
C LEU A 15 4.62 8.42 12.27
N LEU A 16 4.77 7.12 12.56
CA LEU A 16 3.73 6.31 13.16
C LEU A 16 3.72 6.52 14.67
N GLU A 17 2.72 7.25 15.14
CA GLU A 17 2.44 7.49 16.54
C GLU A 17 1.01 7.03 16.88
N SER A 18 0.67 6.91 18.16
CA SER A 18 -0.65 6.43 18.59
C SER A 18 -1.82 7.31 18.08
N ASN A 19 -1.57 8.58 17.79
CA ASN A 19 -2.53 9.53 17.22
C ASN A 19 -2.35 9.74 15.70
N THR A 20 -1.29 9.17 15.10
CA THR A 20 -0.92 9.35 13.69
C THR A 20 -0.64 7.99 13.10
N ASN A 21 -1.71 7.25 12.84
CA ASN A 21 -1.66 5.90 12.29
C ASN A 21 -2.25 5.80 10.87
N ALA A 22 -2.63 6.95 10.30
CA ALA A 22 -3.06 7.10 8.92
C ALA A 22 -1.99 7.87 8.12
N VAL A 23 -1.11 7.15 7.43
CA VAL A 23 0.09 7.74 6.79
C VAL A 23 0.31 7.11 5.42
N ARG A 24 0.77 7.91 4.45
CA ARG A 24 1.27 7.39 3.18
C ARG A 24 2.69 6.88 3.35
N LEU A 25 2.88 5.56 3.28
CA LEU A 25 4.15 4.85 3.39
C LEU A 25 4.96 4.84 2.09
N VAL A 26 4.28 4.89 0.93
CA VAL A 26 4.92 4.95 -0.40
C VAL A 26 4.15 5.96 -1.26
N ASP A 27 4.86 6.92 -1.85
CA ASP A 27 4.31 8.05 -2.60
C ASP A 27 4.67 8.00 -4.10
N GLY A 28 4.58 6.80 -4.68
CA GLY A 28 4.76 6.61 -6.12
C GLY A 28 6.12 7.11 -6.62
N SER A 29 6.09 8.06 -7.55
CA SER A 29 7.28 8.65 -8.16
C SER A 29 8.22 9.31 -7.14
N GLY A 30 7.70 9.85 -6.03
CA GLY A 30 8.52 10.44 -4.96
C GLY A 30 9.44 9.43 -4.27
N ASP A 31 9.11 8.16 -4.37
CA ASP A 31 9.86 7.03 -3.81
C ASP A 31 10.56 6.18 -4.87
N GLY A 32 10.54 6.61 -6.14
CA GLY A 32 11.08 5.84 -7.26
C GLY A 32 10.24 4.62 -7.63
N LEU A 33 8.96 4.60 -7.25
CA LEU A 33 7.99 3.55 -7.57
C LEU A 33 6.77 4.14 -8.32
N PRO A 34 6.93 4.72 -9.53
CA PRO A 34 5.84 5.38 -10.24
C PRO A 34 4.59 4.51 -10.35
N GLY A 35 3.43 5.09 -10.01
CA GLY A 35 2.14 4.40 -10.09
C GLY A 35 1.86 3.39 -8.97
N LEU A 36 2.69 3.31 -7.93
CA LEU A 36 2.45 2.49 -6.74
C LEU A 36 2.39 3.36 -5.48
N ILE A 37 1.24 3.37 -4.81
CA ILE A 37 1.03 4.08 -3.55
C ILE A 37 0.72 3.05 -2.48
N LEU A 38 1.26 3.23 -1.28
CA LEU A 38 0.95 2.41 -0.11
C LEU A 38 0.61 3.34 1.05
N GLU A 39 -0.55 3.14 1.64
CA GLU A 39 -1.05 3.88 2.79
C GLU A 39 -1.32 2.91 3.92
N THR A 40 -1.05 3.33 5.15
CA THR A 40 -1.49 2.65 6.35
C THR A 40 -2.64 3.42 6.96
N TYR A 41 -3.63 2.70 7.48
CA TYR A 41 -4.78 3.20 8.21
C TYR A 41 -4.94 2.31 9.45
N ALA A 42 -4.35 2.75 10.56
CA ALA A 42 -4.19 1.94 11.77
C ALA A 42 -3.48 0.61 11.47
N ASP A 43 -4.19 -0.50 11.63
CA ASP A 43 -3.72 -1.88 11.46
C ASP A 43 -3.95 -2.42 10.03
N ARG A 44 -4.27 -1.54 9.08
CA ARG A 44 -4.63 -1.92 7.70
C ARG A 44 -3.78 -1.18 6.68
N TRP A 45 -3.47 -1.87 5.60
CA TRP A 45 -2.79 -1.28 4.45
C TRP A 45 -3.72 -1.16 3.25
N LEU A 46 -3.60 -0.05 2.54
CA LEU A 46 -4.20 0.18 1.23
C LEU A 46 -3.08 0.36 0.21
N VAL A 47 -2.93 -0.60 -0.69
CA VAL A 47 -2.08 -0.46 -1.87
C VAL A 47 -2.92 0.05 -3.04
N SER A 48 -2.47 1.11 -3.68
CA SER A 48 -3.15 1.70 -4.84
C SER A 48 -2.24 1.70 -6.05
N THR A 49 -2.77 1.33 -7.22
CA THR A 49 -2.04 1.39 -8.49
C THR A 49 -2.74 2.28 -9.51
N THR A 50 -1.98 3.06 -10.27
CA THR A 50 -2.53 3.84 -11.40
C THR A 50 -2.69 2.99 -12.67
N GLY A 51 -2.00 1.86 -12.76
CA GLY A 51 -2.18 0.87 -13.83
C GLY A 51 -3.21 -0.20 -13.46
N ASP A 52 -3.53 -1.05 -14.44
CA ASP A 52 -4.61 -2.05 -14.36
C ASP A 52 -4.30 -3.26 -13.47
N SER A 53 -3.07 -3.37 -12.97
CA SER A 53 -2.66 -4.52 -12.16
C SER A 53 -1.60 -4.15 -11.14
N LEU A 54 -1.65 -4.84 -9.99
CA LEU A 54 -0.55 -4.88 -9.05
C LEU A 54 0.53 -5.88 -9.50
N ILE A 55 1.78 -5.44 -9.51
CA ILE A 55 2.93 -6.26 -9.91
C ILE A 55 2.99 -7.53 -9.02
N PRO A 56 3.10 -8.75 -9.59
CA PRO A 56 3.02 -10.01 -8.83
C PRO A 56 3.98 -10.09 -7.65
N THR A 57 5.24 -9.70 -7.83
CA THR A 57 6.24 -9.71 -6.75
C THR A 57 5.90 -8.76 -5.60
N VAL A 58 5.24 -7.62 -5.88
CA VAL A 58 4.75 -6.71 -4.83
C VAL A 58 3.54 -7.31 -4.12
N ARG A 59 2.65 -7.96 -4.86
CA ARG A 59 1.50 -8.70 -4.29
C ARG A 59 1.98 -9.80 -3.33
N GLU A 60 2.95 -10.60 -3.73
CA GLU A 60 3.55 -11.64 -2.90
C GLU A 60 4.18 -11.05 -1.63
N TRP A 61 4.99 -10.01 -1.81
CA TRP A 61 5.63 -9.33 -0.69
C TRP A 61 4.62 -8.75 0.32
N LEU A 62 3.52 -8.15 -0.17
CA LEU A 62 2.44 -7.62 0.67
C LEU A 62 1.71 -8.72 1.43
N ARG A 63 1.46 -9.87 0.78
CA ARG A 63 0.83 -11.03 1.42
C ARG A 63 1.66 -11.55 2.58
N ASP A 64 2.98 -11.55 2.42
CA ASP A 64 3.91 -12.08 3.42
C ASP A 64 4.10 -11.13 4.63
N GLN A 65 3.49 -9.93 4.63
CA GLN A 65 3.52 -9.02 5.78
C GLN A 65 2.52 -9.40 6.89
N GLU A 66 1.57 -10.29 6.61
CA GLU A 66 0.50 -10.69 7.54
C GLU A 66 -0.39 -9.53 8.04
N ILE A 67 -0.36 -8.38 7.35
CA ILE A 67 -1.21 -7.21 7.61
C ILE A 67 -2.47 -7.29 6.74
N SER A 68 -3.62 -6.86 7.28
CA SER A 68 -4.86 -6.71 6.51
C SER A 68 -4.64 -5.71 5.37
N CYS A 69 -4.59 -6.20 4.13
CA CYS A 69 -4.19 -5.41 2.97
C CYS A 69 -5.29 -5.42 1.91
N TYR A 70 -5.56 -4.25 1.35
CA TYR A 70 -6.54 -4.03 0.29
C TYR A 70 -5.88 -3.41 -0.92
N TRP A 71 -6.34 -3.76 -2.12
CA TRP A 71 -5.89 -3.17 -3.37
C TRP A 71 -6.98 -2.32 -4.02
N LYS A 72 -6.60 -1.14 -4.50
CA LYS A 72 -7.47 -0.24 -5.26
C LYS A 72 -6.79 0.20 -6.56
N ARG A 73 -7.50 0.07 -7.69
CA ARG A 73 -7.10 0.74 -8.93
C ARG A 73 -7.53 2.21 -8.88
N LEU A 74 -6.62 3.12 -9.18
CA LEU A 74 -6.89 4.55 -9.31
C LEU A 74 -7.24 4.89 -10.75
N ASP A 75 -8.46 4.55 -11.14
CA ASP A 75 -9.03 4.94 -12.42
C ASP A 75 -9.96 6.15 -12.22
N GLN A 76 -9.68 7.25 -12.92
CA GLN A 76 -10.49 8.48 -12.80
C GLN A 76 -11.87 8.34 -13.44
N HIS A 77 -12.03 7.41 -14.38
CA HIS A 77 -13.28 7.14 -15.09
C HIS A 77 -14.11 6.04 -14.40
N GLN A 78 -13.46 5.17 -13.62
CA GLN A 78 -14.12 4.05 -12.93
C GLN A 78 -13.75 4.01 -11.44
N LYS A 79 -14.69 4.42 -10.58
CA LYS A 79 -14.51 4.34 -9.13
C LYS A 79 -14.86 2.94 -8.63
N GLU A 80 -13.85 2.10 -8.49
CA GLU A 80 -13.98 0.79 -7.86
C GLU A 80 -13.69 0.87 -6.36
N SER A 81 -14.43 0.06 -5.59
CA SER A 81 -14.12 -0.16 -4.17
C SER A 81 -12.82 -0.95 -4.03
N PRO A 82 -12.03 -0.73 -2.96
CA PRO A 82 -10.89 -1.59 -2.67
C PRO A 82 -11.31 -3.07 -2.57
N SER A 83 -10.49 -3.95 -3.13
CA SER A 83 -10.65 -5.40 -3.01
C SER A 83 -9.69 -5.93 -1.95
N HIS A 84 -10.10 -6.92 -1.18
CA HIS A 84 -9.20 -7.59 -0.24
C HIS A 84 -8.04 -8.25 -1.00
N LEU A 85 -6.83 -8.08 -0.49
CA LEU A 85 -5.60 -8.59 -1.10
C LEU A 85 -4.97 -9.70 -0.27
N ALA A 86 -4.82 -9.47 1.04
CA ALA A 86 -4.13 -10.38 1.95
C ALA A 86 -4.42 -10.06 3.42
N GLY A 87 -3.98 -10.96 4.30
CA GLY A 87 -4.16 -10.85 5.75
C GLY A 87 -5.61 -11.03 6.19
N PRO A 88 -5.92 -10.79 7.48
CA PRO A 88 -7.27 -10.90 8.00
C PRO A 88 -8.22 -9.92 7.31
N GLU A 89 -9.44 -10.35 6.98
CA GLU A 89 -10.47 -9.43 6.50
C GLU A 89 -10.94 -8.52 7.65
N ALA A 90 -11.24 -7.26 7.32
CA ALA A 90 -11.97 -6.37 8.20
C ALA A 90 -13.36 -6.93 8.46
N SER A 91 -13.68 -7.22 9.72
CA SER A 91 -15.05 -7.46 10.20
C SER A 91 -15.86 -6.17 10.26
#